data_AF-G3GZD3-F1
#
_entry.id   AF-G3GZD3-F1
#
_cell.length_a   1.000
_cell.length_b   1.000
_cell.length_c   1.000
_cell.angle_alpha   90.00
_cell.angle_beta   90.00
_cell.angle_gamma   90.00
#
_symmetry.space_group_name_H-M   'P 1'
#
loop_
_entity.id
_entity.type
_entity.pdbx_description
1 polymer ?
#
loop_
_entity_poly.entity_id
_entity_poly.type
_entity_poly.pdbx_seq_one_letter_code
_entity_poly.pdbx_strand_id
1 'polypeptide(L)'
;MLEIEKLSKRTGTTDASITNRIQETEERISGVEGTLGEIGSLTRENLKSNKSLTQNIQKIWDTVKRSNLRIIGIEEGEETQLKGAENIFNKIIEENFPNLKKDMPMKLQEAYRTPNRVDHKKKVFLPHNNQNPKHTE
;
A
#
# COMPACT_ATOMS: atom_id res chain seq x y z
N MET A 1 -68.82 7.27 -43.24
CA MET A 1 -67.66 7.03 -44.13
C MET A 1 -66.54 8.03 -43.87
N LEU A 2 -66.80 9.35 -43.93
CA LEU A 2 -65.79 10.41 -43.64
C LEU A 2 -65.06 10.29 -42.28
N GLU A 3 -65.77 9.92 -41.21
CA GLU A 3 -65.16 9.87 -39.87
C GLU A 3 -64.20 8.69 -39.67
N ILE A 4 -64.44 7.57 -40.37
CA ILE A 4 -63.54 6.41 -40.37
C ILE A 4 -62.22 6.75 -41.07
N GLU A 5 -62.28 7.52 -42.17
CA GLU A 5 -61.10 7.95 -42.91
C GLU A 5 -60.23 8.94 -42.11
N LYS A 6 -60.85 9.89 -41.39
CA LYS A 6 -60.12 10.81 -40.50
C LYS A 6 -59.43 10.06 -39.35
N LEU A 7 -60.11 9.07 -38.76
CA LEU A 7 -59.53 8.24 -37.71
C LEU A 7 -58.35 7.42 -38.24
N SER A 8 -58.49 6.79 -39.39
CA SER A 8 -57.42 6.01 -40.04
C SER A 8 -56.18 6.86 -40.37
N LYS A 9 -56.37 8.09 -40.89
CA LYS A 9 -55.26 9.02 -41.13
C LYS A 9 -54.57 9.43 -39.83
N ARG A 10 -55.34 9.67 -38.76
CA ARG A 10 -54.80 10.04 -37.45
C ARG A 10 -54.04 8.90 -36.77
N THR A 11 -54.50 7.67 -36.88
CA THR A 11 -53.78 6.50 -36.35
C THR A 11 -52.48 6.29 -37.11
N GLY A 12 -52.51 6.35 -38.45
CA GLY A 12 -51.30 6.21 -39.27
C GLY A 12 -50.21 7.26 -39.00
N THR A 13 -50.58 8.52 -38.74
CA THR A 13 -49.60 9.56 -38.35
C THR A 13 -49.07 9.37 -36.93
N THR A 14 -49.89 8.84 -36.02
CA THR A 14 -49.47 8.52 -34.65
C THR A 14 -48.49 7.35 -34.63
N ASP A 15 -48.75 6.30 -35.41
CA ASP A 15 -47.90 5.11 -35.52
C ASP A 15 -46.51 5.46 -36.09
N ALA A 16 -46.46 6.31 -37.11
CA ALA A 16 -45.20 6.81 -37.68
C ALA A 16 -44.40 7.65 -36.65
N SER A 17 -45.09 8.49 -35.88
CA SER A 17 -44.44 9.29 -34.81
C SER A 17 -43.86 8.42 -33.70
N ILE A 18 -44.57 7.37 -33.29
CA ILE A 18 -44.09 6.40 -32.30
C ILE A 18 -42.88 5.64 -32.84
N THR A 19 -42.94 5.16 -34.09
CA THR A 19 -41.84 4.43 -34.73
C THR A 19 -40.56 5.27 -34.79
N ASN A 20 -40.66 6.55 -35.18
CA ASN A 20 -39.49 7.44 -35.20
C ASN A 20 -38.88 7.64 -33.80
N ARG A 21 -39.72 7.77 -32.77
CA ARG A 21 -39.23 7.90 -31.38
C ARG A 21 -38.57 6.63 -30.87
N ILE A 22 -39.04 5.45 -31.30
CA ILE A 22 -38.41 4.17 -30.98
C ILE A 22 -37.04 4.11 -31.64
N GLN A 23 -36.95 4.37 -32.94
CA GLN A 23 -35.69 4.36 -33.68
C GLN A 23 -34.65 5.32 -33.08
N GLU A 24 -35.05 6.56 -32.77
CA GLU A 24 -34.17 7.54 -32.11
C GLU A 24 -33.68 7.04 -30.75
N THR A 25 -34.55 6.38 -29.99
CA THR A 25 -34.19 5.82 -28.68
C THR A 25 -33.24 4.63 -28.82
N GLU A 26 -33.46 3.75 -29.80
CA GLU A 26 -32.59 2.61 -30.10
C GLU A 26 -31.18 3.06 -30.51
N GLU A 27 -31.08 4.07 -31.37
CA GLU A 27 -29.78 4.65 -31.77
C GLU A 27 -29.04 5.26 -30.57
N ARG A 28 -29.76 5.97 -29.69
CA ARG A 28 -29.19 6.52 -28.46
C ARG A 28 -28.72 5.42 -27.51
N ILE A 29 -29.49 4.34 -27.35
CA ILE A 29 -29.11 3.19 -26.52
C ILE A 29 -27.84 2.54 -27.09
N SER A 30 -27.80 2.28 -28.40
CA SER A 30 -26.62 1.69 -29.05
C SER A 30 -25.37 2.55 -28.87
N GLY A 31 -25.51 3.88 -28.98
CA GLY A 31 -24.42 4.81 -28.69
C GLY A 31 -23.93 4.72 -27.24
N VAL A 32 -24.85 4.69 -26.27
CA VAL A 32 -24.51 4.53 -24.84
C VAL A 32 -23.82 3.19 -24.58
N GLU A 33 -24.32 2.09 -25.15
CA GLU A 33 -23.71 0.76 -25.01
C GLU A 33 -22.28 0.71 -25.54
N GLY A 34 -22.02 1.35 -26.69
CA GLY A 34 -20.67 1.49 -27.25
C GLY A 34 -19.73 2.22 -26.27
N THR A 35 -20.14 3.39 -25.79
CA THR A 35 -19.33 4.17 -24.82
C THR A 35 -19.10 3.40 -23.51
N LEU A 36 -20.09 2.67 -23.02
CA LEU A 36 -19.98 1.85 -21.81
C LEU A 36 -18.96 0.70 -22.01
N GLY A 37 -18.94 0.10 -23.20
CA GLY A 37 -17.96 -0.91 -23.58
C GLY A 37 -16.52 -0.38 -23.53
N GLU A 38 -16.28 0.80 -24.08
CA GLU A 38 -14.98 1.48 -24.06
C GLU A 38 -14.52 1.80 -22.63
N ILE A 39 -15.41 2.39 -21.82
CA ILE A 39 -15.15 2.69 -20.40
C ILE A 39 -14.79 1.41 -19.63
N GLY A 40 -15.52 0.33 -19.88
CA GLY A 40 -15.24 -0.98 -19.27
C GLY A 40 -13.87 -1.52 -19.65
N SER A 41 -13.46 -1.35 -20.92
CA SER A 41 -12.13 -1.76 -21.39
C SER A 41 -11.02 -0.95 -20.73
N LEU A 42 -11.15 0.38 -20.73
CA LEU A 42 -10.19 1.29 -20.10
C LEU A 42 -10.04 1.01 -18.61
N THR A 43 -11.14 0.73 -17.90
CA THR A 43 -11.12 0.40 -16.48
C THR A 43 -10.33 -0.89 -16.21
N ARG A 44 -10.51 -1.92 -17.04
CA ARG A 44 -9.76 -3.18 -16.93
C ARG A 44 -8.27 -2.98 -17.20
N GLU A 45 -7.91 -2.16 -18.18
CA GLU A 45 -6.51 -1.82 -18.46
C GLU A 45 -5.86 -1.06 -17.29
N ASN A 46 -6.54 -0.03 -16.79
CA ASN A 46 -6.07 0.73 -15.62
C ASN A 46 -5.87 -0.15 -14.39
N LEU A 47 -6.77 -1.12 -14.14
CA LEU A 47 -6.62 -2.07 -13.04
C LEU A 47 -5.35 -2.92 -13.19
N LYS A 48 -5.06 -3.41 -14.40
CA LYS A 48 -3.84 -4.18 -14.69
C LYS A 48 -2.59 -3.31 -14.48
N SER A 49 -2.59 -2.09 -14.98
CA SER A 49 -1.50 -1.13 -14.82
C SER A 49 -1.24 -0.79 -13.35
N ASN A 50 -2.28 -0.53 -12.56
CA ASN A 50 -2.18 -0.25 -11.13
C ASN A 50 -1.62 -1.45 -10.35
N LYS A 51 -2.04 -2.67 -10.69
CA LYS A 51 -1.50 -3.90 -10.08
C LYS A 51 -0.01 -4.05 -10.37
N SER A 52 0.39 -3.85 -11.63
CA SER A 52 1.80 -3.89 -12.04
C SER A 52 2.63 -2.82 -11.32
N LEU A 53 2.12 -1.59 -11.24
CA LEU A 53 2.77 -0.49 -10.52
C LEU A 53 2.98 -0.83 -9.05
N THR A 54 1.97 -1.37 -8.38
CA THR A 54 2.06 -1.78 -6.97
C THR A 54 3.16 -2.83 -6.76
N GLN A 55 3.23 -3.82 -7.64
CA GLN A 55 4.28 -4.85 -7.58
C GLN A 55 5.68 -4.27 -7.82
N ASN A 56 5.81 -3.32 -8.75
CA ASN A 56 7.09 -2.65 -9.01
C ASN A 56 7.53 -1.80 -7.82
N ILE A 57 6.63 -1.07 -7.19
CA ILE A 57 6.90 -0.30 -5.96
C ILE A 57 7.40 -1.24 -4.86
N GLN A 58 6.75 -2.40 -4.67
CA GLN A 58 7.19 -3.40 -3.69
C GLN A 58 8.61 -3.89 -3.99
N LYS A 59 8.90 -4.28 -5.24
CA LYS A 59 10.24 -4.74 -5.65
C LYS A 59 11.32 -3.68 -5.43
N ILE A 60 11.02 -2.42 -5.72
CA ILE A 60 11.95 -1.30 -5.47
C ILE A 60 12.20 -1.17 -3.97
N TRP A 61 11.13 -1.19 -3.14
CA TRP A 61 11.28 -1.13 -1.69
C TRP A 61 12.09 -2.29 -1.11
N ASP A 62 11.87 -3.51 -1.60
CA ASP A 62 12.62 -4.69 -1.19
C ASP A 62 14.10 -4.56 -1.57
N THR A 63 14.38 -4.00 -2.75
CA THR A 63 15.75 -3.75 -3.22
C THR A 63 16.44 -2.69 -2.37
N VAL A 64 15.78 -1.57 -2.11
CA VAL A 64 16.32 -0.48 -1.27
C VAL A 64 16.56 -0.93 0.16
N LYS A 65 15.70 -1.81 0.71
CA LYS A 65 15.82 -2.30 2.09
C LYS A 65 16.73 -3.51 2.25
N ARG A 66 17.26 -4.09 1.16
CA ARG A 66 18.02 -5.34 1.19
C ARG A 66 19.25 -5.30 2.11
N SER A 67 19.92 -4.16 2.21
CA SER A 67 21.09 -3.95 3.08
C SER A 67 20.73 -3.38 4.46
N ASN A 68 19.46 -3.06 4.71
CA ASN A 68 19.05 -2.41 5.95
C ASN A 68 18.87 -3.44 7.06
N LEU A 69 19.42 -3.16 8.24
CA LEU A 69 19.24 -3.98 9.44
C LEU A 69 18.32 -3.25 10.42
N ARG A 70 17.43 -4.01 11.07
CA ARG A 70 16.57 -3.50 12.15
C ARG A 70 16.99 -4.14 13.46
N ILE A 71 17.51 -3.32 14.36
CA ILE A 71 17.89 -3.74 15.71
C ILE A 71 16.76 -3.35 16.66
N ILE A 72 16.36 -4.27 17.53
CA ILE A 72 15.28 -4.10 18.51
C ILE A 72 15.83 -4.29 19.93
N GLY A 73 15.15 -3.73 20.92
CA GLY A 73 15.54 -3.86 22.33
C GLY A 73 16.63 -2.91 22.81
N ILE A 74 17.06 -1.95 21.99
CA ILE A 74 18.02 -0.91 22.40
C ILE A 74 17.29 0.16 23.23
N GLU A 75 17.80 0.49 24.42
CA GLU A 75 17.17 1.50 25.29
C GLU A 75 17.23 2.89 24.66
N GLU A 76 16.13 3.65 24.75
CA GLU A 76 16.08 5.02 24.21
C GLU A 76 17.18 5.90 24.85
N GLY A 77 18.00 6.55 24.04
CA GLY A 77 19.12 7.38 24.51
C GLY A 77 20.50 6.70 24.51
N GLU A 78 20.60 5.37 24.34
CA GLU A 78 21.90 4.69 24.19
C GLU A 78 22.73 5.29 23.05
N GLU A 79 22.09 5.75 21.98
CA GLU A 79 22.78 6.37 20.85
C GLU A 79 23.53 7.65 21.24
N THR A 80 23.06 8.38 22.26
CA THR A 80 23.75 9.57 22.77
C THR A 80 24.88 9.16 23.73
N GLN A 81 24.63 8.18 24.60
CA GLN A 81 25.62 7.66 25.55
C GLN A 81 26.83 7.04 24.83
N LEU A 82 26.57 6.24 23.80
CA LEU A 82 27.59 5.57 23.01
C LEU A 82 28.10 6.43 21.85
N LYS A 83 27.73 7.71 21.76
CA LYS A 83 28.20 8.66 20.72
C LYS A 83 27.92 8.19 19.28
N GLY A 84 26.76 7.58 19.06
CA GLY A 84 26.25 7.22 17.73
C GLY A 84 25.89 5.74 17.60
N ALA A 85 25.10 5.46 16.57
CA ALA A 85 24.62 4.11 16.26
C ALA A 85 25.74 3.13 15.84
N GLU A 86 26.84 3.63 15.30
CA GLU A 86 28.00 2.80 14.93
C GLU A 86 28.60 2.11 16.15
N ASN A 87 28.73 2.83 17.28
CA ASN A 87 29.27 2.26 18.52
C ASN A 87 28.29 1.28 19.17
N ILE A 88 26.98 1.52 19.10
CA ILE A 88 25.97 0.53 19.48
C ILE A 88 26.15 -0.74 18.66
N PHE A 89 26.24 -0.61 17.33
CA PHE A 89 26.39 -1.76 16.45
C PHE A 89 27.68 -2.54 16.73
N ASN A 90 28.81 -1.85 16.89
CA ASN A 90 30.09 -2.47 17.23
C ASN A 90 30.03 -3.23 18.56
N LYS A 91 29.42 -2.65 19.60
CA LYS A 91 29.20 -3.32 20.88
C LYS A 91 28.38 -4.60 20.72
N ILE A 92 27.29 -4.55 19.95
CA ILE A 92 26.45 -5.73 19.68
C ILE A 92 27.26 -6.83 18.97
N ILE A 93 28.06 -6.48 17.95
CA ILE A 93 28.91 -7.45 17.24
C ILE A 93 29.97 -8.03 18.16
N GLU A 94 30.59 -7.23 19.02
CA GLU A 94 31.60 -7.74 19.96
C GLU A 94 31.00 -8.71 20.99
N GLU A 95 29.83 -8.38 21.53
CA GLU A 95 29.16 -9.20 22.54
C GLU A 95 28.57 -10.50 21.96
N ASN A 96 28.08 -10.48 20.72
CA ASN A 96 27.32 -11.60 20.14
C ASN A 96 28.06 -12.33 19.00
N PHE A 97 28.93 -11.66 18.26
CA PHE A 97 29.58 -12.17 17.04
C PHE A 97 31.08 -11.83 17.00
N PRO A 98 31.89 -12.25 17.99
CA PRO A 98 33.27 -11.80 18.17
C PRO A 98 34.20 -12.09 16.98
N ASN A 99 33.87 -13.11 16.17
CA ASN A 99 34.64 -13.47 14.98
C ASN A 99 34.37 -12.54 13.79
N LEU A 100 33.16 -11.97 13.69
CA LEU A 100 32.73 -11.15 12.54
C LEU A 100 33.54 -9.85 12.43
N LYS A 101 33.93 -9.28 13.58
CA LYS A 101 34.68 -8.01 13.65
C LYS A 101 36.07 -8.10 13.00
N LYS A 102 36.71 -9.27 13.01
CA LYS A 102 38.06 -9.45 12.45
C LYS A 102 38.04 -9.54 10.93
N ASP A 103 36.98 -10.10 10.38
CA ASP A 103 36.92 -10.46 8.97
C ASP A 103 36.27 -9.38 8.09
N MET A 104 35.48 -8.47 8.67
CA MET A 104 34.77 -7.46 7.89
C MET A 104 34.56 -6.14 8.65
N PRO A 105 35.38 -5.09 8.39
CA PRO A 105 35.09 -3.75 8.88
C PRO A 105 33.83 -3.22 8.18
N MET A 106 32.76 -3.05 8.96
CA MET A 106 31.44 -2.72 8.43
C MET A 106 31.33 -1.22 8.17
N LYS A 107 30.87 -0.81 6.98
CA LYS A 107 30.65 0.59 6.62
C LYS A 107 29.19 0.96 6.84
N LEU A 108 28.93 1.76 7.87
CA LEU A 108 27.59 2.29 8.14
C LEU A 108 27.34 3.51 7.25
N GLN A 109 26.26 3.49 6.46
CA GLN A 109 25.85 4.66 5.66
C GLN A 109 24.99 5.63 6.47
N GLU A 110 23.96 5.11 7.13
CA GLU A 110 23.05 5.88 7.97
C GLU A 110 22.43 4.97 9.03
N ALA A 111 22.05 5.55 10.17
CA ALA A 111 21.25 4.89 11.17
C ALA A 111 20.35 5.90 11.87
N TYR A 112 19.10 5.51 12.12
CA TYR A 112 18.11 6.31 12.82
C TYR A 112 17.16 5.40 13.59
N ARG A 113 16.52 5.93 14.64
CA ARG A 113 15.43 5.22 15.32
C ARG A 113 14.14 5.33 14.53
N THR A 114 13.32 4.28 14.63
CA THR A 114 11.97 4.27 14.09
C THR A 114 10.98 3.94 15.22
N PRO A 115 10.06 4.85 15.58
CA PRO A 115 9.96 6.24 15.11
C PRO A 115 11.14 7.10 15.58
N ASN A 116 11.48 8.15 14.83
CA ASN A 116 12.61 9.05 15.15
C ASN A 116 12.30 10.04 16.29
N ARG A 117 11.37 9.71 17.17
CA ARG A 117 10.98 10.52 18.32
C ARG A 117 11.12 9.67 19.57
N VAL A 118 11.85 10.20 20.54
CA VAL A 118 11.97 9.66 21.89
C VAL A 118 10.62 9.84 22.58
N ASP A 119 10.07 8.76 23.12
CA ASP A 119 8.81 8.83 23.85
C ASP A 119 9.09 8.90 25.34
N HIS A 120 9.20 10.13 25.84
CA HIS A 120 9.43 10.40 27.26
C HIS A 120 8.34 9.84 28.21
N LYS A 121 7.22 9.32 27.68
CA LYS A 121 6.12 8.74 28.46
C LYS A 121 6.11 7.21 28.44
N LYS A 122 7.00 6.53 27.69
CA LYS A 122 7.11 5.07 27.77
C LYS A 122 7.74 4.68 29.10
N LYS A 123 6.97 3.99 29.94
CA LYS A 123 7.53 3.25 31.06
C LYS A 123 8.48 2.19 30.50
N VAL A 124 9.75 2.28 30.86
CA VAL A 124 10.72 1.20 30.64
C VAL A 124 10.16 -0.03 31.36
N PHE A 125 9.81 -1.07 30.61
CA PHE A 125 9.55 -2.38 31.20
C PHE A 125 10.89 -2.92 31.67
N LEU A 126 11.22 -2.66 32.94
CA LEU A 126 12.36 -3.29 33.59
C LEU A 126 12.11 -4.80 33.60
N PRO A 127 13.03 -5.63 33.08
CA PRO A 127 12.92 -7.06 33.23
C PRO A 127 12.95 -7.38 34.73
N HIS A 128 11.98 -8.16 35.20
CA HIS A 128 11.99 -8.68 36.56
C HIS A 128 13.20 -9.59 36.70
N ASN A 129 14.22 -9.09 37.40
CA ASN A 129 15.40 -9.86 37.75
C ASN A 129 14.99 -10.88 38.82
N ASN A 130 14.67 -12.10 38.43
CA ASN A 130 14.46 -13.21 39.36
C ASN A 130 15.83 -13.65 39.91
N GLN A 131 16.36 -12.88 40.86
CA GLN A 131 17.37 -13.38 41.78
C GLN A 131 16.67 -14.32 42.76
N ASN A 132 16.69 -15.62 42.46
CA ASN A 132 16.39 -16.64 43.46
C ASN A 132 17.54 -16.66 44.48
N PRO A 133 17.30 -16.42 45.78
CA PRO A 133 18.33 -16.64 46.78
C PRO A 133 18.61 -18.13 46.87
N LYS A 134 19.89 -18.50 46.76
CA LYS A 134 20.37 -19.85 47.02
C LYS A 134 19.95 -20.23 48.45
N HIS A 135 19.09 -21.24 48.59
CA HIS A 135 18.90 -21.90 49.87
C HIS A 135 20.21 -22.60 50.22
N THR A 136 20.77 -22.17 51.35
CA THR A 136 21.87 -22.86 52.03
C THR A 136 21.21 -23.71 53.11
N GLU A 137 21.35 -25.02 53.01
CA GLU A 137 21.40 -25.97 54.13
C GLU A 137 22.33 -27.11 53.71
#